data_AF-A0A1R3VM65-F1
#
_entry.id   AF-A0A1R3VM65-F1
#
_cell.length_a   1.000
_cell.length_b   1.000
_cell.length_c   1.000
_cell.angle_alpha   90.00
_cell.angle_beta   90.00
_cell.angle_gamma   90.00
#
_symmetry.space_group_name_H-M   'P 1'
#
loop_
_entity.id
_entity.type
_entity.pdbx_description
1 polymer ?
#
loop_
_entity_poly.entity_id
_entity_poly.type
_entity_poly.pdbx_seq_one_letter_code
_entity_poly.pdbx_strand_id
1 'polypeptide(L)'
;MSNLEVHEARENQWLAKLTPLEFAHILPLMERVTLVHGDCLHRPGEPLEMVYFPISGIVSLSQIDDEGASMEMVMCGANSMIGHAIALGSDASAYQATVRNPGVAYGLSVRSFRRELRSNEGLFRATLAYVNQLLQEITSNAFCSRFHSLHARLGRWLLQTQALTNDAWIKNTQQEIADFLGVRREAVNIAMGQLEDDSLIVSRRGAFRIENLEALKHIACECLQATHPNKWGTTPFIHRGATPFGTPTGNAKTAYEFGPESVDEALILAQKNARQYKDLFDFAPVAYICVDRDMHILRCNLAGAILLHQKHSDMNNQDLIKYFVPEERENIAAYIRQILDGRRHAPLLAMIVANSREPRKLVTINAETDERGRQCRMVITPVRRRQFLY
;
A
#
# COMPACT_ATOMS: atom_id res chain seq x y z
N MET A 1 -33.22 1.13 26.72
CA MET A 1 -31.97 1.86 26.48
C MET A 1 -32.10 3.28 27.00
N SER A 2 -31.06 3.81 27.62
CA SER A 2 -31.03 5.19 28.11
C SER A 2 -30.75 6.18 26.96
N ASN A 3 -31.14 7.46 27.10
CA ASN A 3 -30.79 8.51 26.12
C ASN A 3 -29.28 8.63 25.87
N LEU A 4 -28.46 8.23 26.85
CA LEU A 4 -27.00 8.22 26.75
C LEU A 4 -26.51 7.16 25.75
N GLU A 5 -27.06 5.95 25.79
CA GLU A 5 -26.70 4.87 24.86
C GLU A 5 -27.11 5.19 23.42
N VAL A 6 -28.19 5.94 23.22
CA VAL A 6 -28.63 6.42 21.90
C VAL A 6 -27.60 7.40 21.32
N HIS A 7 -27.10 8.32 22.15
CA HIS A 7 -26.11 9.30 21.73
C HIS A 7 -24.77 8.64 21.43
N GLU A 8 -24.31 7.74 22.30
CA GLU A 8 -23.05 7.00 22.17
C GLU A 8 -23.04 6.16 20.88
N ALA A 9 -24.10 5.42 20.56
CA ALA A 9 -24.18 4.63 19.32
C ALA A 9 -24.08 5.48 18.03
N ARG A 10 -24.55 6.73 18.08
CA ARG A 10 -24.47 7.67 16.93
C ARG A 10 -23.13 8.39 16.82
N GLU A 11 -22.17 8.12 17.72
CA GLU A 11 -20.76 8.50 17.48
C GLU A 11 -20.17 7.71 16.31
N ASN A 12 -20.76 6.55 15.97
CA ASN A 12 -20.53 5.93 14.68
C ASN A 12 -21.17 6.80 13.58
N GLN A 13 -20.32 7.39 12.75
CA GLN A 13 -20.69 8.32 11.68
C GLN A 13 -21.48 7.66 10.55
N TRP A 14 -21.47 6.33 10.44
CA TRP A 14 -22.37 5.62 9.51
C TRP A 14 -23.78 5.56 10.08
N LEU A 15 -23.95 5.16 11.35
CA LEU A 15 -25.23 5.17 12.06
C LEU A 15 -25.81 6.59 12.15
N ALA A 16 -24.95 7.61 12.28
CA ALA A 16 -25.35 9.01 12.29
C ALA A 16 -26.01 9.49 10.99
N LYS A 17 -25.79 8.79 9.85
CA LYS A 17 -26.43 9.11 8.56
C LYS A 17 -27.89 8.63 8.49
N LEU A 18 -28.28 7.70 9.36
CA LEU A 18 -29.66 7.23 9.43
C LEU A 18 -30.54 8.31 10.07
N THR A 19 -31.75 8.46 9.53
CA THR A 19 -32.77 9.31 10.15
C THR A 19 -33.12 8.78 11.55
N PRO A 20 -33.67 9.63 12.45
CA PRO A 20 -34.09 9.16 13.77
C PRO A 20 -35.06 7.97 13.72
N LEU A 21 -35.96 7.94 12.73
CA LEU A 21 -36.92 6.84 12.56
C LEU A 21 -36.24 5.54 12.13
N GLU A 22 -35.36 5.60 11.13
CA GLU A 22 -34.59 4.45 10.64
C GLU A 22 -33.69 3.86 11.75
N PHE A 23 -33.08 4.72 12.55
CA PHE A 23 -32.21 4.31 13.65
C PHE A 23 -33.00 3.70 14.81
N ALA A 24 -34.17 4.25 15.14
CA ALA A 24 -35.02 3.75 16.22
C ALA A 24 -35.45 2.29 16.05
N HIS A 25 -35.54 1.79 14.81
CA HIS A 25 -35.88 0.39 14.54
C HIS A 25 -34.75 -0.58 14.93
N ILE A 26 -33.50 -0.20 14.71
CA ILE A 26 -32.35 -1.08 14.95
C ILE A 26 -31.80 -0.95 16.36
N LEU A 27 -31.90 0.24 16.96
CA LEU A 27 -31.31 0.58 18.25
C LEU A 27 -31.64 -0.44 19.37
N PRO A 28 -32.90 -0.87 19.60
CA PRO A 28 -33.23 -1.83 20.66
C PRO A 28 -32.64 -3.23 20.47
N LEU A 29 -32.13 -3.51 19.27
CA LEU A 29 -31.54 -4.80 18.88
C LEU A 29 -30.01 -4.79 19.00
N MET A 30 -29.42 -3.63 19.29
CA MET A 30 -27.98 -3.46 19.36
C MET A 30 -27.47 -3.73 20.76
N GLU A 31 -26.26 -4.27 20.85
CA GLU A 31 -25.55 -4.45 22.10
C GLU A 31 -24.20 -3.75 22.07
N ARG A 32 -23.72 -3.31 23.23
CA ARG A 32 -22.42 -2.66 23.33
C ARG A 32 -21.33 -3.72 23.43
N VAL A 33 -20.31 -3.63 22.57
CA VAL A 33 -19.20 -4.58 22.46
C VAL A 33 -17.89 -3.88 22.76
N THR A 34 -17.06 -4.48 23.62
CA THR A 34 -15.69 -4.01 23.86
C THR A 34 -14.77 -4.57 22.79
N LEU A 35 -13.99 -3.72 22.14
CA LEU A 35 -12.97 -4.13 21.18
C LEU A 35 -11.62 -4.22 21.90
N VAL A 36 -11.09 -5.44 22.04
CA VAL A 36 -9.78 -5.68 22.66
C VAL A 36 -8.72 -5.85 21.57
N HIS A 37 -7.56 -5.22 21.74
CA HIS A 37 -6.47 -5.32 20.77
C HIS A 37 -6.09 -6.78 20.50
N GLY A 38 -6.00 -7.13 19.21
CA GLY A 38 -5.67 -8.48 18.74
C GLY A 38 -6.87 -9.40 18.55
N ASP A 39 -8.06 -9.04 19.03
CA ASP A 39 -9.26 -9.86 18.85
C ASP A 39 -9.61 -9.99 17.36
N CYS A 40 -9.84 -11.22 16.91
CA CYS A 40 -10.32 -11.52 15.57
C CYS A 40 -11.86 -11.58 15.61
N LEU A 41 -12.53 -10.55 15.08
CA LEU A 41 -14.00 -10.48 15.05
C LEU A 41 -14.61 -11.51 14.10
N HIS A 42 -13.92 -11.82 13.00
CA HIS A 42 -14.25 -12.93 12.11
C HIS A 42 -13.06 -13.29 11.22
N ARG A 43 -12.98 -14.56 10.81
CA ARG A 43 -11.99 -15.04 9.82
C ARG A 43 -12.59 -15.13 8.42
N PRO A 44 -11.76 -15.18 7.37
CA PRO A 44 -12.23 -15.41 6.01
C PRO A 44 -12.99 -16.74 5.91
N GLY A 45 -14.15 -16.73 5.25
CA GLY A 45 -14.95 -17.93 5.00
C GLY A 45 -15.78 -18.45 6.17
N GLU A 46 -15.56 -17.96 7.40
CA GLU A 46 -16.39 -18.30 8.54
C GLU A 46 -17.74 -17.54 8.50
N PRO A 47 -18.86 -18.18 8.92
CA PRO A 47 -20.14 -17.50 9.05
C PRO A 47 -20.05 -16.30 10.00
N LEU A 48 -20.57 -15.16 9.57
CA LEU A 48 -20.65 -13.96 10.39
C LEU A 48 -21.81 -14.09 11.37
N GLU A 49 -21.54 -13.84 12.65
CA GLU A 49 -22.56 -13.86 13.71
C GLU A 49 -23.11 -12.45 13.99
N MET A 50 -22.26 -11.43 13.80
CA MET A 50 -22.55 -10.06 14.17
C MET A 50 -22.02 -9.05 13.14
N VAL A 51 -22.72 -7.92 13.05
CA VAL A 51 -22.30 -6.71 12.34
C VAL A 51 -21.89 -5.68 13.38
N TYR A 52 -20.70 -5.09 13.24
CA TYR A 52 -20.14 -4.16 14.21
C TYR A 52 -20.09 -2.74 13.67
N PHE A 53 -20.38 -1.79 14.55
CA PHE A 53 -20.36 -0.35 14.33
C PHE A 53 -19.43 0.29 15.36
N PRO A 54 -18.12 0.40 15.07
CA PRO A 54 -17.17 1.01 15.99
C PRO A 54 -17.58 2.46 16.28
N ILE A 55 -17.45 2.88 17.52
CA ILE A 55 -17.57 4.29 17.94
C ILE A 55 -16.20 4.84 18.36
N SER A 56 -15.30 3.94 18.76
CA SER A 56 -13.89 4.20 19.02
C SER A 56 -13.07 2.96 18.67
N GLY A 57 -11.75 3.11 18.59
CA GLY A 57 -10.86 2.03 18.16
C GLY A 57 -10.84 1.85 16.65
N ILE A 58 -10.01 0.91 16.20
CA ILE A 58 -9.76 0.65 14.78
C ILE A 58 -9.72 -0.86 14.58
N VAL A 59 -10.46 -1.33 13.59
CA VAL A 59 -10.49 -2.72 13.12
C VAL A 59 -9.85 -2.75 11.73
N SER A 60 -8.88 -3.63 11.54
CA SER A 60 -8.23 -3.86 10.26
C SER A 60 -8.97 -4.96 9.50
N LEU A 61 -9.40 -4.67 8.27
CA LEU A 61 -9.83 -5.69 7.30
C LEU A 61 -8.61 -6.11 6.49
N SER A 62 -8.20 -7.36 6.60
CA SER A 62 -6.99 -7.88 5.95
C SER A 62 -7.26 -9.13 5.12
N GLN A 63 -6.43 -9.33 4.09
CA GLN A 63 -6.25 -10.65 3.47
C GLN A 63 -5.02 -11.31 4.06
N ILE A 64 -5.07 -12.63 4.18
CA ILE A 64 -3.99 -13.47 4.68
C ILE A 64 -3.83 -14.60 3.67
N ASP A 65 -2.59 -14.90 3.28
CA ASP A 65 -2.29 -16.05 2.43
C ASP A 65 -2.00 -17.31 3.26
N ASP A 66 -1.83 -18.45 2.57
CA ASP A 66 -1.58 -19.74 3.20
C ASP A 66 -0.23 -19.81 3.95
N GLU A 67 0.69 -18.88 3.67
CA GLU A 67 2.00 -18.75 4.33
C GLU A 67 1.96 -17.79 5.53
N GLY A 68 0.80 -17.19 5.81
CA GLY A 68 0.58 -16.26 6.90
C GLY A 68 0.98 -14.82 6.60
N ALA A 69 1.37 -14.50 5.36
CA ALA A 69 1.57 -13.11 4.96
C ALA A 69 0.22 -12.40 4.92
N SER A 70 0.14 -11.26 5.60
CA SER A 70 -1.08 -10.46 5.67
C SER A 70 -0.89 -9.10 5.01
N MET A 71 -1.97 -8.55 4.46
CA MET A 71 -2.03 -7.17 4.00
C MET A 71 -3.33 -6.52 4.44
N GLU A 72 -3.23 -5.33 5.03
CA GLU A 72 -4.41 -4.52 5.36
C GLU A 72 -5.04 -4.00 4.07
N MET A 73 -6.31 -4.34 3.87
CA MET A 73 -7.10 -3.84 2.75
C MET A 73 -7.72 -2.49 3.10
N VAL A 74 -8.30 -2.36 4.30
CA VAL A 74 -8.99 -1.15 4.78
C VAL A 74 -8.91 -1.05 6.31
N MET A 75 -8.80 0.19 6.81
CA MET A 75 -9.02 0.52 8.22
C MET A 75 -10.50 0.87 8.46
N CYS A 76 -11.12 0.23 9.44
CA CYS A 76 -12.49 0.51 9.86
C CYS A 76 -12.50 1.14 11.25
N GLY A 77 -13.05 2.35 11.37
CA GLY A 77 -13.21 3.06 12.65
C GLY A 77 -14.64 3.58 12.83
N ALA A 78 -14.77 4.72 13.49
CA ALA A 78 -16.08 5.33 13.78
C ALA A 78 -16.92 5.66 12.52
N ASN A 79 -16.31 5.68 11.34
CA ASN A 79 -16.97 5.93 10.05
C ASN A 79 -17.43 4.66 9.32
N SER A 80 -17.27 3.49 9.93
CA SER A 80 -17.36 2.20 9.24
C SER A 80 -18.38 1.25 9.85
N MET A 81 -18.68 0.20 9.09
CA MET A 81 -19.41 -0.99 9.51
C MET A 81 -18.59 -2.24 9.11
N ILE A 82 -18.45 -3.19 10.04
CA ILE A 82 -17.80 -4.49 9.81
C ILE A 82 -18.89 -5.56 9.71
N GLY A 83 -18.72 -6.54 8.80
CA GLY A 83 -19.76 -7.52 8.47
C GLY A 83 -20.64 -7.13 7.26
N HIS A 84 -20.18 -6.17 6.45
CA HIS A 84 -20.89 -5.65 5.27
C HIS A 84 -21.25 -6.72 4.22
N ALA A 85 -20.55 -7.86 4.19
CA ALA A 85 -20.83 -8.98 3.28
C ALA A 85 -22.27 -9.52 3.42
N ILE A 86 -22.87 -9.39 4.62
CA ILE A 86 -24.26 -9.76 4.87
C ILE A 86 -25.24 -9.00 3.98
N ALA A 87 -24.95 -7.72 3.72
CA ALA A 87 -25.79 -6.89 2.87
C ALA A 87 -25.71 -7.27 1.39
N LEU A 88 -24.64 -7.96 1.00
CA LEU A 88 -24.42 -8.48 -0.35
C LEU A 88 -24.99 -9.90 -0.53
N GLY A 89 -25.70 -10.43 0.47
CA GLY A 89 -26.29 -11.77 0.43
C GLY A 89 -25.31 -12.90 0.77
N SER A 90 -24.09 -12.60 1.21
CA SER A 90 -23.16 -13.60 1.73
C SER A 90 -23.43 -13.90 3.20
N ASP A 91 -23.08 -15.11 3.66
CA ASP A 91 -22.98 -15.47 5.08
C ASP A 91 -21.59 -15.23 5.67
N ALA A 92 -20.56 -15.08 4.81
CA ALA A 92 -19.17 -14.98 5.22
C ALA A 92 -18.46 -13.80 4.56
N SER A 93 -17.39 -13.33 5.18
CA SER A 93 -16.48 -12.33 4.62
C SER A 93 -15.30 -13.01 3.91
N ALA A 94 -14.77 -12.36 2.87
CA ALA A 94 -13.49 -12.75 2.25
C ALA A 94 -12.27 -12.20 3.02
N TYR A 95 -12.51 -11.35 4.02
CA TYR A 95 -11.47 -10.66 4.79
C TYR A 95 -11.47 -11.13 6.25
N GLN A 96 -10.30 -11.12 6.88
CA GLN A 96 -10.19 -11.20 8.34
C GLN A 96 -10.44 -9.81 8.93
N ALA A 97 -11.24 -9.72 9.99
CA ALA A 97 -11.40 -8.49 10.76
C ALA A 97 -10.69 -8.62 12.11
N THR A 98 -9.64 -7.84 12.33
CA THR A 98 -8.84 -7.88 13.58
C THR A 98 -8.82 -6.51 14.25
N VAL A 99 -9.08 -6.46 15.55
CA VAL A 99 -9.02 -5.22 16.33
C VAL A 99 -7.56 -4.78 16.44
N ARG A 100 -7.24 -3.64 15.83
CA ARG A 100 -5.91 -3.03 15.84
C ARG A 100 -5.75 -2.04 16.99
N ASN A 101 -6.72 -1.16 17.19
CA ASN A 101 -6.72 -0.23 18.31
C ASN A 101 -7.93 -0.56 19.19
N PRO A 102 -7.73 -0.74 20.52
CA PRO A 102 -8.84 -1.07 21.41
C PRO A 102 -9.85 0.07 21.45
N GLY A 103 -11.09 -0.28 21.78
CA GLY A 103 -12.19 0.68 21.76
C GLY A 103 -13.52 0.03 22.04
N VAL A 104 -14.57 0.62 21.47
CA VAL A 104 -15.95 0.21 21.69
C VAL A 104 -16.67 0.20 20.35
N ALA A 105 -17.56 -0.77 20.18
CA ALA A 105 -18.50 -0.83 19.07
C ALA A 105 -19.90 -1.10 19.59
N TYR A 106 -20.89 -0.87 18.74
CA TYR A 106 -22.18 -1.53 18.88
C TYR A 106 -22.26 -2.70 17.91
N GLY A 107 -22.79 -3.82 18.39
CA GLY A 107 -23.04 -5.04 17.65
C GLY A 107 -24.52 -5.20 17.32
N LEU A 108 -24.81 -5.77 16.15
CA LEU A 108 -26.15 -6.21 15.77
C LEU A 108 -26.04 -7.61 15.19
N SER A 109 -26.83 -8.57 15.70
CA SER A 109 -26.80 -9.93 15.16
C SER A 109 -27.11 -9.95 13.67
N VAL A 110 -26.47 -10.84 12.91
CA VAL A 110 -26.69 -10.98 11.46
C VAL A 110 -28.16 -11.27 11.14
N ARG A 111 -28.84 -12.05 11.99
CA ARG A 111 -30.29 -12.32 11.86
C ARG A 111 -31.10 -11.04 11.94
N SER A 112 -30.86 -10.20 12.94
CA SER A 112 -31.54 -8.91 13.09
C SER A 112 -31.19 -7.99 11.93
N PHE A 113 -29.92 -7.85 11.58
CA PHE A 113 -29.49 -6.99 10.48
C PHE A 113 -30.15 -7.37 9.15
N ARG A 114 -30.19 -8.66 8.80
CA ARG A 114 -30.89 -9.14 7.59
C ARG A 114 -32.38 -8.85 7.59
N ARG A 115 -33.03 -8.95 8.76
CA ARG A 115 -34.45 -8.61 8.89
C ARG A 115 -34.64 -7.13 8.61
N GLU A 116 -33.86 -6.28 9.26
CA GLU A 116 -33.97 -4.83 9.13
C GLU A 116 -33.61 -4.35 7.72
N LEU A 117 -32.63 -4.95 7.04
CA LEU A 117 -32.35 -4.65 5.63
C LEU A 117 -33.55 -4.88 4.69
N ARG A 118 -34.48 -5.79 5.04
CA ARG A 118 -35.70 -6.04 4.23
C ARG A 118 -36.84 -5.08 4.54
N SER A 119 -36.91 -4.54 5.76
CA SER A 119 -38.04 -3.74 6.24
C SER A 119 -37.71 -2.25 6.46
N ASN A 120 -36.43 -1.88 6.39
CA ASN A 120 -35.92 -0.53 6.63
C ASN A 120 -35.15 -0.05 5.39
N GLU A 121 -35.85 0.63 4.48
CA GLU A 121 -35.29 1.11 3.21
C GLU A 121 -34.09 2.05 3.40
N GLY A 122 -34.14 2.91 4.43
CA GLY A 122 -33.06 3.82 4.75
C GLY A 122 -31.78 3.10 5.17
N LEU A 123 -31.91 2.10 6.05
CA LEU A 123 -30.80 1.22 6.43
C LEU A 123 -30.21 0.51 5.21
N PHE A 124 -31.06 -0.05 4.35
CA PHE A 124 -30.63 -0.74 3.14
C PHE A 124 -29.84 0.19 2.20
N ARG A 125 -30.38 1.36 1.89
CA ARG A 125 -29.72 2.37 1.05
C ARG A 125 -28.40 2.86 1.65
N ALA A 126 -28.37 3.16 2.95
CA ALA A 126 -27.14 3.58 3.64
C ALA A 126 -26.08 2.47 3.64
N THR A 127 -26.50 1.22 3.73
CA THR A 127 -25.60 0.05 3.67
C THR A 127 -24.99 -0.10 2.29
N LEU A 128 -25.79 -0.04 1.22
CA LEU A 128 -25.28 -0.13 -0.15
C LEU A 128 -24.33 1.02 -0.51
N ALA A 129 -24.67 2.25 -0.08
CA ALA A 129 -23.79 3.40 -0.27
C ALA A 129 -22.44 3.21 0.44
N TYR A 130 -22.46 2.65 1.66
CA TYR A 130 -21.24 2.32 2.39
C TYR A 130 -20.44 1.21 1.71
N VAL A 131 -21.07 0.14 1.24
CA VAL A 131 -20.37 -0.92 0.51
C VAL A 131 -19.69 -0.37 -0.74
N ASN A 132 -20.35 0.51 -1.49
CA ASN A 132 -19.72 1.17 -2.64
C ASN A 132 -18.52 2.02 -2.22
N GLN A 133 -18.62 2.79 -1.13
CA GLN A 133 -17.48 3.55 -0.58
C GLN A 133 -16.33 2.63 -0.18
N LEU A 134 -16.62 1.50 0.46
CA LEU A 134 -15.62 0.52 0.89
C LEU A 134 -14.89 -0.10 -0.32
N LEU A 135 -15.63 -0.45 -1.39
CA LEU A 135 -15.04 -0.97 -2.63
C LEU A 135 -14.11 0.06 -3.29
N GLN A 136 -14.49 1.33 -3.29
CA GLN A 136 -13.63 2.43 -3.77
C GLN A 136 -12.35 2.55 -2.93
N GLU A 137 -12.46 2.40 -1.61
CA GLU A 137 -11.30 2.43 -0.71
C GLU A 137 -10.35 1.25 -0.93
N ILE A 138 -10.88 0.02 -1.02
CA ILE A 138 -10.12 -1.19 -1.36
C ILE A 138 -9.39 -1.01 -2.70
N THR A 139 -10.10 -0.55 -3.73
CA THR A 139 -9.53 -0.34 -5.07
C THR A 139 -8.43 0.72 -5.04
N SER A 140 -8.65 1.82 -4.32
CA SER A 140 -7.66 2.88 -4.16
C SER A 140 -6.41 2.38 -3.42
N ASN A 141 -6.57 1.55 -2.40
CA ASN A 141 -5.44 0.97 -1.66
C ASN A 141 -4.64 -0.03 -2.52
N ALA A 142 -5.33 -0.83 -3.33
CA ALA A 142 -4.69 -1.74 -4.29
C ALA A 142 -3.93 -0.99 -5.41
N PHE A 143 -4.48 0.12 -5.91
CA PHE A 143 -3.78 1.00 -6.85
C PHE A 143 -2.53 1.61 -6.19
N CYS A 144 -2.72 2.16 -5.00
CA CYS A 144 -1.67 2.85 -4.24
C CYS A 144 -0.48 1.92 -3.96
N SER A 145 -0.73 0.66 -3.61
CA SER A 145 0.34 -0.32 -3.36
C SER A 145 1.23 -0.60 -4.58
N ARG A 146 0.70 -0.41 -5.80
CA ARG A 146 1.40 -0.71 -7.04
C ARG A 146 2.11 0.48 -7.67
N PHE A 147 1.57 1.68 -7.50
CA PHE A 147 1.98 2.87 -8.25
C PHE A 147 2.60 3.98 -7.41
N HIS A 148 2.44 3.96 -6.08
CA HIS A 148 3.03 4.95 -5.20
C HIS A 148 4.19 4.40 -4.39
N SER A 149 5.11 5.29 -4.02
CA SER A 149 6.25 4.92 -3.19
C SER A 149 5.83 4.52 -1.78
N LEU A 150 6.65 3.70 -1.11
CA LEU A 150 6.42 3.35 0.28
C LEU A 150 6.36 4.59 1.18
N HIS A 151 7.19 5.59 0.91
CA HIS A 151 7.22 6.84 1.67
C HIS A 151 5.87 7.59 1.61
N ALA A 152 5.31 7.76 0.40
CA ALA A 152 4.00 8.39 0.21
C ALA A 152 2.84 7.57 0.81
N ARG A 153 2.91 6.24 0.66
CA ARG A 153 1.93 5.30 1.24
C ARG A 153 1.93 5.32 2.76
N LEU A 154 3.12 5.36 3.36
CA LEU A 154 3.30 5.45 4.81
C LEU A 154 2.76 6.78 5.35
N GLY A 155 3.06 7.91 4.69
CA GLY A 155 2.48 9.21 5.05
C GLY A 155 0.94 9.19 5.02
N ARG A 156 0.36 8.61 3.96
CA ARG A 156 -1.09 8.39 3.87
C ARG A 156 -1.63 7.52 5.00
N TRP A 157 -0.99 6.38 5.28
CA TRP A 157 -1.40 5.44 6.32
C TRP A 157 -1.37 6.08 7.73
N LEU A 158 -0.35 6.89 8.02
CA LEU A 158 -0.24 7.65 9.27
C LEU A 158 -1.38 8.66 9.41
N LEU A 159 -1.68 9.42 8.36
CA LEU A 159 -2.78 10.39 8.34
C LEU A 159 -4.15 9.72 8.50
N GLN A 160 -4.38 8.59 7.81
CA GLN A 160 -5.62 7.81 7.96
C GLN A 160 -5.77 7.28 9.39
N THR A 161 -4.69 6.74 9.97
CA THR A 161 -4.71 6.26 11.34
C THR A 161 -5.02 7.39 12.32
N GLN A 162 -4.34 8.54 12.19
CA GLN A 162 -4.60 9.73 13.00
C GLN A 162 -6.01 10.28 12.80
N ALA A 163 -6.62 10.08 11.64
CA ALA A 163 -8.02 10.46 11.42
C ALA A 163 -9.00 9.59 12.21
N LEU A 164 -8.64 8.34 12.51
CA LEU A 164 -9.52 7.36 13.16
C LEU A 164 -9.25 7.25 14.67
N THR A 165 -8.17 7.85 15.16
CA THR A 165 -7.85 7.92 16.60
C THR A 165 -7.70 9.36 17.07
N ASN A 166 -8.14 9.61 18.30
CA ASN A 166 -7.86 10.87 18.99
C ASN A 166 -6.53 10.82 19.76
N ASP A 167 -5.81 9.71 19.70
CA ASP A 167 -4.52 9.57 20.36
C ASP A 167 -3.45 10.41 19.64
N ALA A 168 -2.65 11.15 20.41
CA ALA A 168 -1.48 11.84 19.88
C ALA A 168 -0.36 10.87 19.45
N TRP A 169 -0.40 9.62 19.93
CA TRP A 169 0.60 8.60 19.61
C TRP A 169 -0.07 7.42 18.91
N ILE A 170 0.37 7.14 17.70
CA ILE A 170 0.02 5.94 16.94
C ILE A 170 0.84 4.78 17.50
N LYS A 171 0.19 3.88 18.24
CA LYS A 171 0.82 2.73 18.92
C LYS A 171 0.87 1.55 17.97
N ASN A 172 1.88 1.52 17.10
CA ASN A 172 2.16 0.36 16.26
C ASN A 172 3.65 0.05 16.24
N THR A 173 3.99 -1.23 16.08
CA THR A 173 5.37 -1.61 15.81
C THR A 173 5.70 -1.42 14.32
N GLN A 174 6.98 -1.29 13.99
CA GLN A 174 7.40 -1.28 12.58
C GLN A 174 7.05 -2.58 11.85
N GLN A 175 6.95 -3.71 12.58
CA GLN A 175 6.53 -4.98 11.99
C GLN A 175 5.05 -4.93 11.63
N GLU A 176 4.18 -4.45 12.53
CA GLU A 176 2.76 -4.28 12.23
C GLU A 176 2.54 -3.34 11.03
N ILE A 177 3.28 -2.23 10.96
CA ILE A 177 3.22 -1.31 9.80
C ILE A 177 3.66 -2.03 8.51
N ALA A 178 4.70 -2.87 8.58
CA ALA A 178 5.16 -3.66 7.44
C ALA A 178 4.09 -4.65 6.98
N ASP A 179 3.42 -5.32 7.92
CA ASP A 179 2.31 -6.23 7.65
C ASP A 179 1.12 -5.46 7.03
N PHE A 180 0.77 -4.29 7.56
CA PHE A 180 -0.32 -3.48 6.99
C PHE A 180 -0.01 -2.99 5.58
N LEU A 181 1.23 -2.56 5.33
CA LEU A 181 1.66 -2.05 4.03
C LEU A 181 2.09 -3.17 3.06
N GLY A 182 2.11 -4.43 3.47
CA GLY A 182 2.53 -5.56 2.64
C GLY A 182 3.98 -5.42 2.14
N VAL A 183 4.87 -4.93 3.01
CA VAL A 183 6.30 -4.73 2.69
C VAL A 183 7.18 -5.35 3.77
N ARG A 184 8.50 -5.36 3.56
CA ARG A 184 9.44 -5.81 4.58
C ARG A 184 9.65 -4.75 5.66
N ARG A 185 9.88 -5.19 6.89
CA ARG A 185 10.17 -4.31 8.05
C ARG A 185 11.33 -3.36 7.80
N GLU A 186 12.37 -3.80 7.10
CA GLU A 186 13.52 -2.96 6.77
C GLU A 186 13.14 -1.78 5.88
N ALA A 187 12.22 -1.99 4.93
CA ALA A 187 11.72 -0.93 4.05
C ALA A 187 10.91 0.11 4.85
N VAL A 188 10.09 -0.34 5.81
CA VAL A 188 9.40 0.55 6.74
C VAL A 188 10.38 1.34 7.60
N ASN A 189 11.42 0.69 8.12
CA ASN A 189 12.42 1.37 8.94
C ASN A 189 13.12 2.50 8.17
N ILE A 190 13.49 2.26 6.91
CA ILE A 190 14.07 3.29 6.03
C ILE A 190 13.06 4.42 5.78
N ALA A 191 11.83 4.10 5.42
CA ALA A 191 10.81 5.10 5.11
C ALA A 191 10.43 5.95 6.34
N MET A 192 10.39 5.34 7.53
CA MET A 192 10.18 6.03 8.81
C MET A 192 11.36 6.95 9.14
N GLY A 193 12.60 6.48 8.97
CA GLY A 193 13.79 7.32 9.19
C GLY A 193 13.80 8.56 8.30
N GLN A 194 13.37 8.44 7.03
CA GLN A 194 13.23 9.60 6.14
C GLN A 194 12.18 10.61 6.66
N LEU A 195 11.05 10.14 7.18
CA LEU A 195 10.03 11.02 7.77
C LEU A 195 10.54 11.71 9.05
N GLU A 196 11.40 11.05 9.82
CA GLU A 196 12.05 11.63 11.01
C GLU A 196 13.12 12.66 10.63
N ASP A 197 13.98 12.36 9.65
CA ASP A 197 15.00 13.28 9.14
C ASP A 197 14.36 14.58 8.61
N ASP A 198 13.20 14.46 7.95
CA ASP A 198 12.39 15.59 7.47
C ASP A 198 11.55 16.26 8.58
N SER A 199 11.71 15.84 9.85
CA SER A 199 10.99 16.37 11.03
C SER A 199 9.45 16.30 10.91
N LEU A 200 8.94 15.32 10.16
CA LEU A 200 7.50 15.13 9.95
C LEU A 200 6.88 14.29 11.07
N ILE A 201 7.66 13.37 11.62
CA ILE A 201 7.25 12.48 12.72
C ILE A 201 8.36 12.38 13.77
N VAL A 202 7.99 11.91 14.95
CA VAL A 202 8.93 11.41 15.96
C VAL A 202 8.55 9.99 16.37
N SER A 203 9.55 9.13 16.52
CA SER A 203 9.35 7.77 17.01
C SER A 203 9.79 7.60 18.45
N ARG A 204 9.14 6.66 19.12
CA ARG A 204 9.65 5.97 20.30
C ARG A 204 9.39 4.48 20.13
N ARG A 205 9.87 3.66 21.06
CA ARG A 205 9.68 2.20 20.97
C ARG A 205 8.19 1.85 20.85
N GLY A 206 7.80 1.32 19.68
CA GLY A 206 6.44 0.85 19.39
C GLY A 206 5.38 1.94 19.24
N ALA A 207 5.78 3.21 19.06
CA ALA A 207 4.82 4.28 18.84
C ALA A 207 5.42 5.46 18.07
N PHE A 208 4.55 6.18 17.36
CA PHE A 208 4.92 7.31 16.51
C PHE A 208 3.97 8.49 16.75
N ARG A 209 4.46 9.71 16.59
CA ARG A 209 3.64 10.92 16.62
C ARG A 209 3.94 11.77 15.39
N ILE A 210 2.90 12.34 14.81
CA ILE A 210 3.02 13.30 13.71
C ILE A 210 3.34 14.67 14.31
N GLU A 211 4.46 15.27 13.90
CA GLU A 211 4.85 16.64 14.32
C GLU A 211 4.34 17.69 13.33
N ASN A 212 4.40 17.40 12.03
CA ASN A 212 3.99 18.33 10.99
C ASN A 212 2.95 17.70 10.06
N LEU A 213 1.68 17.84 10.45
CA LEU A 213 0.55 17.27 9.73
C LEU A 213 0.39 17.83 8.32
N GLU A 214 0.62 19.14 8.12
CA GLU A 214 0.50 19.76 6.79
C GLU A 214 1.60 19.31 5.84
N ALA A 215 2.86 19.28 6.30
CA ALA A 215 3.95 18.76 5.47
C ALA A 215 3.77 17.26 5.16
N LEU A 216 3.26 16.47 6.12
CA LEU A 216 2.96 15.06 5.89
C LEU A 216 1.85 14.85 4.84
N LYS A 217 0.86 15.75 4.74
CA LYS A 217 -0.15 15.72 3.67
C LYS A 217 0.47 15.89 2.28
N HIS A 218 1.54 16.68 2.17
CA HIS A 218 2.26 16.86 0.90
C HIS A 218 3.10 15.64 0.50
N ILE A 219 3.50 14.83 1.47
CA ILE A 219 4.17 13.54 1.23
C ILE A 219 3.16 12.45 0.85
N ALA A 220 1.99 12.46 1.51
CA ALA A 220 0.95 11.48 1.24
C ALA A 220 0.51 11.52 -0.23
N CYS A 221 0.31 10.32 -0.81
CA CYS A 221 -0.20 10.23 -2.18
C CYS A 221 -1.64 10.76 -2.28
N GLU A 222 -2.03 11.13 -3.50
CA GLU A 222 -3.35 11.65 -3.86
C GLU A 222 -4.51 10.70 -3.51
N CYS A 223 -4.24 9.39 -3.33
CA CYS A 223 -5.25 8.44 -2.88
C CYS A 223 -5.82 8.73 -1.47
N LEU A 224 -5.15 9.54 -0.65
CA LEU A 224 -5.68 9.99 0.65
C LEU A 224 -7.00 10.74 0.50
N GLN A 225 -7.10 11.62 -0.51
CA GLN A 225 -8.30 12.42 -0.78
C GLN A 225 -9.40 11.58 -1.42
N ALA A 226 -9.04 10.67 -2.31
CA ALA A 226 -10.00 9.79 -2.99
C ALA A 226 -10.81 8.92 -2.01
N THR A 227 -10.25 8.62 -0.83
CA THR A 227 -10.87 7.72 0.16
C THR A 227 -11.61 8.45 1.28
N HIS A 228 -11.27 9.72 1.55
CA HIS A 228 -12.01 10.57 2.49
C HIS A 228 -12.15 12.02 1.99
N PRO A 229 -12.91 12.26 0.90
CA PRO A 229 -12.97 13.58 0.23
C PRO A 229 -13.52 14.69 1.14
N ASN A 230 -14.42 14.34 2.07
CA ASN A 230 -15.01 15.30 2.99
C ASN A 230 -14.09 15.68 4.17
N LYS A 231 -13.04 14.87 4.43
CA LYS A 231 -12.13 15.07 5.57
C LYS A 231 -10.81 15.72 5.16
N TRP A 232 -10.34 15.44 3.94
CA TRP A 232 -9.02 15.89 3.45
C TRP A 232 -9.09 16.78 2.19
N GLY A 233 -10.29 17.26 1.81
CA GLY A 233 -10.53 18.23 0.73
C GLY A 233 -11.15 17.63 -0.54
N THR A 234 -11.98 18.42 -1.23
CA THR A 234 -12.82 18.00 -2.39
C THR A 234 -12.19 18.32 -3.75
N THR A 235 -10.88 18.15 -3.93
CA THR A 235 -10.31 18.20 -5.29
C THR A 235 -10.09 16.78 -5.77
N PRO A 236 -11.06 16.17 -6.49
CA PRO A 236 -10.78 14.92 -7.15
C PRO A 236 -9.70 15.19 -8.18
N PHE A 237 -8.49 14.68 -7.95
CA PHE A 237 -7.58 14.40 -9.05
C PHE A 237 -8.21 13.26 -9.84
N ILE A 238 -9.15 13.62 -10.73
CA ILE A 238 -9.53 12.78 -11.85
C ILE A 238 -8.22 12.58 -12.60
N HIS A 239 -7.68 11.36 -12.59
CA HIS A 239 -6.72 10.94 -13.59
C HIS A 239 -7.34 11.27 -14.95
N ARG A 240 -6.92 12.36 -15.59
CA ARG A 240 -7.15 12.56 -17.02
C ARG A 240 -6.41 11.41 -17.71
N GLY A 241 -7.14 10.33 -17.99
CA GLY A 241 -6.56 9.13 -18.59
C GLY A 241 -7.43 7.87 -18.56
N ALA A 242 -8.48 7.81 -17.73
CA ALA A 242 -9.38 6.65 -17.75
C ALA A 242 -10.84 7.07 -17.63
N THR A 243 -11.52 7.24 -18.77
CA THR A 243 -12.98 7.11 -18.82
C THR A 243 -13.33 5.61 -18.88
N PRO A 244 -14.33 5.12 -18.13
CA PRO A 244 -14.60 3.68 -18.03
C PRO A 244 -15.17 3.06 -19.31
N PHE A 245 -15.92 3.79 -20.13
CA PHE A 245 -16.47 3.29 -21.40
C PHE A 245 -16.75 4.48 -22.32
N GLY A 246 -16.12 4.53 -23.49
CA GLY A 246 -16.36 5.56 -24.51
C GLY A 246 -15.33 5.50 -25.62
N THR A 247 -15.77 5.21 -26.84
CA THR A 247 -14.97 5.17 -28.07
C THR A 247 -14.19 6.47 -28.31
N PRO A 248 -12.97 6.41 -28.88
CA PRO A 248 -12.10 7.56 -29.02
C PRO A 248 -12.55 8.43 -30.19
N THR A 249 -13.22 9.53 -29.89
CA THR A 249 -13.36 10.64 -30.83
C THR A 249 -13.00 11.94 -30.13
N GLY A 250 -11.85 12.52 -30.50
CA GLY A 250 -11.51 13.90 -30.14
C GLY A 250 -10.09 14.09 -29.62
N ASN A 251 -9.15 14.25 -30.56
CA ASN A 251 -7.86 14.94 -30.44
C ASN A 251 -7.22 15.06 -29.04
N ALA A 252 -6.34 14.12 -28.73
CA ALA A 252 -5.30 14.29 -27.73
C ALA A 252 -4.27 15.34 -28.19
N LYS A 253 -4.58 16.61 -27.94
CA LYS A 253 -3.61 17.70 -27.79
C LYS A 253 -3.86 18.32 -26.43
N THR A 254 -2.96 18.08 -25.48
CA THR A 254 -2.54 18.96 -24.36
C THR A 254 -2.06 18.14 -23.15
N ALA A 255 -0.78 17.79 -23.16
CA ALA A 255 0.00 17.47 -21.95
C ALA A 255 1.38 18.17 -21.97
N TYR A 256 1.52 19.23 -22.78
CA TYR A 256 2.79 19.93 -23.03
C TYR A 256 2.65 21.47 -22.99
N GLU A 257 1.69 22.03 -22.24
CA GLU A 257 1.41 23.49 -22.31
C GLU A 257 1.45 24.28 -21.01
N PHE A 258 1.86 23.71 -19.87
CA PHE A 258 2.24 24.53 -18.71
C PHE A 258 3.56 24.02 -18.13
N GLY A 259 4.65 24.67 -18.54
CA GLY A 259 5.93 24.57 -17.85
C GLY A 259 5.87 25.28 -16.50
N PRO A 260 6.80 24.98 -15.56
CA PRO A 260 6.85 25.63 -14.26
C PRO A 260 6.93 27.16 -14.42
N GLU A 261 6.11 27.89 -13.67
CA GLU A 261 5.97 29.35 -13.80
C GLU A 261 7.16 30.09 -13.14
N SER A 262 7.97 29.38 -12.36
CA SER A 262 9.19 29.87 -11.74
C SER A 262 10.32 28.82 -11.69
N VAL A 263 11.55 29.28 -11.49
CA VAL A 263 12.73 28.40 -11.30
C VAL A 263 12.59 27.56 -10.03
N ASP A 264 11.97 28.09 -8.98
CA ASP A 264 11.73 27.37 -7.74
C ASP A 264 10.72 26.24 -7.93
N GLU A 265 9.63 26.48 -8.67
CA GLU A 265 8.69 25.42 -9.04
C GLU A 265 9.32 24.37 -9.94
N ALA A 266 10.17 24.78 -10.88
CA ALA A 266 10.91 23.87 -11.75
C ALA A 266 11.83 22.95 -10.94
N LEU A 267 12.52 23.51 -9.94
CA LEU A 267 13.42 22.79 -9.05
C LEU A 267 12.64 21.84 -8.14
N ILE A 268 11.54 22.29 -7.55
CA ILE A 268 10.67 21.47 -6.70
C ILE A 268 10.07 20.30 -7.51
N LEU A 269 9.58 20.57 -8.72
CA LEU A 269 9.03 19.53 -9.59
C LEU A 269 10.12 18.55 -10.05
N ALA A 270 11.32 19.04 -10.39
CA ALA A 270 12.46 18.19 -10.73
C ALA A 270 12.90 17.33 -9.55
N GLN A 271 12.94 17.88 -8.33
CA GLN A 271 13.27 17.16 -7.10
C GLN A 271 12.19 16.14 -6.75
N LYS A 272 10.91 16.49 -6.87
CA LYS A 272 9.77 15.60 -6.64
C LYS A 272 9.77 14.44 -7.64
N ASN A 273 9.96 14.72 -8.92
CA ASN A 273 10.09 13.71 -9.96
C ASN A 273 11.32 12.83 -9.69
N ALA A 274 12.47 13.41 -9.35
CA ALA A 274 13.68 12.65 -9.03
C ALA A 274 13.48 11.73 -7.82
N ARG A 275 12.80 12.19 -6.75
CA ARG A 275 12.44 11.36 -5.59
C ARG A 275 11.44 10.25 -5.98
N GLN A 276 10.41 10.57 -6.75
CA GLN A 276 9.43 9.58 -7.22
C GLN A 276 10.06 8.50 -8.10
N TYR A 277 10.94 8.87 -9.04
CA TYR A 277 11.67 7.91 -9.87
C TYR A 277 12.70 7.12 -9.07
N LYS A 278 13.32 7.72 -8.04
CA LYS A 278 14.21 7.02 -7.12
C LYS A 278 13.47 5.98 -6.29
N ASP A 279 12.29 6.32 -5.76
CA ASP A 279 11.48 5.40 -4.99
C ASP A 279 10.94 4.24 -5.85
N LEU A 280 10.44 4.55 -7.05
CA LEU A 280 10.00 3.52 -8.00
C LEU A 280 11.13 2.55 -8.36
N PHE A 281 12.36 3.07 -8.45
CA PHE A 281 13.56 2.27 -8.64
C PHE A 281 13.91 1.43 -7.42
N ASP A 282 14.04 2.05 -6.23
CA ASP A 282 14.50 1.43 -5.00
C ASP A 282 13.54 0.33 -4.51
N PHE A 283 12.24 0.51 -4.72
CA PHE A 283 11.19 -0.42 -4.28
C PHE A 283 10.61 -1.32 -5.39
N ALA A 284 11.18 -1.30 -6.60
CA ALA A 284 10.77 -2.25 -7.63
C ALA A 284 11.00 -3.70 -7.15
N PRO A 285 10.04 -4.62 -7.37
CA PRO A 285 10.16 -6.02 -6.93
C PRO A 285 11.15 -6.83 -7.78
N VAL A 286 11.75 -6.21 -8.79
CA VAL A 286 12.71 -6.84 -9.71
C VAL A 286 14.08 -6.18 -9.52
N ALA A 287 15.15 -6.99 -9.56
CA ALA A 287 16.50 -6.48 -9.41
C ALA A 287 16.88 -5.61 -10.61
N TYR A 288 17.13 -4.33 -10.35
CA TYR A 288 17.60 -3.38 -11.35
C TYR A 288 19.01 -2.93 -10.98
N ILE A 289 19.92 -3.03 -11.94
CA ILE A 289 21.32 -2.65 -11.78
C ILE A 289 21.75 -1.82 -12.98
N CYS A 290 22.54 -0.79 -12.75
CA CYS A 290 23.14 0.06 -13.76
C CYS A 290 24.64 0.01 -13.58
N VAL A 291 25.39 -0.31 -14.64
CA VAL A 291 26.86 -0.37 -14.61
C VAL A 291 27.48 0.53 -15.67
N ASP A 292 28.74 0.89 -15.48
CA ASP A 292 29.57 1.52 -16.50
C ASP A 292 30.21 0.48 -17.44
N ARG A 293 31.10 0.94 -18.34
CA ARG A 293 31.83 0.06 -19.28
C ARG A 293 32.79 -0.90 -18.59
N ASP A 294 33.29 -0.53 -17.42
CA ASP A 294 34.21 -1.32 -16.61
C ASP A 294 33.48 -2.24 -15.63
N MET A 295 32.14 -2.28 -15.72
CA MET A 295 31.23 -3.08 -14.89
C MET A 295 31.13 -2.64 -13.42
N HIS A 296 31.55 -1.41 -13.10
CA HIS A 296 31.27 -0.85 -11.78
C HIS A 296 29.79 -0.51 -11.65
N ILE A 297 29.21 -0.88 -10.51
CA ILE A 297 27.81 -0.61 -10.20
C ILE A 297 27.65 0.89 -9.91
N LEU A 298 26.97 1.57 -10.83
CA LEU A 298 26.59 2.97 -10.71
C LEU A 298 25.34 3.14 -9.85
N ARG A 299 24.37 2.23 -10.01
CA ARG A 299 23.13 2.18 -9.25
C ARG A 299 22.66 0.74 -9.13
N CYS A 300 22.11 0.37 -8.00
CA CYS A 300 21.48 -0.91 -7.75
C CYS A 300 20.28 -0.63 -6.86
N ASN A 301 19.11 -1.22 -7.11
CA ASN A 301 17.98 -1.09 -6.20
C ASN A 301 18.02 -2.12 -5.07
N LEU A 302 17.07 -2.03 -4.12
CA LEU A 302 17.03 -2.94 -2.98
C LEU A 302 16.91 -4.41 -3.40
N ALA A 303 16.05 -4.70 -4.40
CA ALA A 303 15.89 -6.04 -4.94
C ALA A 303 17.19 -6.60 -5.55
N GLY A 304 17.99 -5.76 -6.22
CA GLY A 304 19.30 -6.13 -6.76
C GLY A 304 20.33 -6.40 -5.67
N ALA A 305 20.36 -5.57 -4.61
CA ALA A 305 21.27 -5.78 -3.50
C ALA A 305 20.97 -7.11 -2.78
N ILE A 306 19.68 -7.39 -2.54
CA ILE A 306 19.23 -8.67 -1.96
C ILE A 306 19.60 -9.85 -2.87
N LEU A 307 19.38 -9.72 -4.18
CA LEU A 307 19.68 -10.78 -5.14
C LEU A 307 21.18 -11.12 -5.17
N LEU A 308 22.05 -10.12 -5.05
CA LEU A 308 23.51 -10.26 -4.99
C LEU A 308 24.05 -10.52 -3.57
N HIS A 309 23.16 -10.71 -2.60
CA HIS A 309 23.47 -10.99 -1.20
C HIS A 309 24.32 -9.91 -0.51
N GLN A 310 24.02 -8.64 -0.78
CA GLN A 310 24.71 -7.49 -0.21
C GLN A 310 23.75 -6.51 0.45
N LYS A 311 24.31 -5.65 1.30
CA LYS A 311 23.59 -4.47 1.77
C LYS A 311 23.56 -3.44 0.65
N HIS A 312 22.40 -2.81 0.47
CA HIS A 312 22.23 -1.76 -0.53
C HIS A 312 23.22 -0.60 -0.38
N SER A 313 23.58 -0.23 0.85
CA SER A 313 24.57 0.81 1.17
C SER A 313 25.96 0.53 0.59
N ASP A 314 26.28 -0.74 0.35
CA ASP A 314 27.64 -1.18 0.02
C ASP A 314 27.80 -1.43 -1.49
N MET A 315 26.73 -1.21 -2.27
CA MET A 315 26.66 -1.59 -3.68
C MET A 315 27.34 -0.61 -4.63
N ASN A 316 27.40 0.67 -4.27
CA ASN A 316 27.95 1.69 -5.16
C ASN A 316 29.44 1.44 -5.41
N ASN A 317 29.83 1.54 -6.68
CA ASN A 317 31.21 1.37 -7.17
C ASN A 317 31.81 -0.03 -6.95
N GLN A 318 30.98 -1.03 -6.62
CA GLN A 318 31.43 -2.42 -6.59
C GLN A 318 31.52 -2.97 -8.01
N ASP A 319 32.50 -3.82 -8.26
CA ASP A 319 32.57 -4.59 -9.50
C ASP A 319 31.43 -5.63 -9.52
N LEU A 320 30.55 -5.55 -10.52
CA LEU A 320 29.42 -6.47 -10.69
C LEU A 320 29.90 -7.92 -10.89
N ILE A 321 31.07 -8.13 -11.53
CA ILE A 321 31.48 -9.45 -11.99
C ILE A 321 31.78 -10.42 -10.84
N LYS A 322 32.12 -9.89 -9.67
CA LYS A 322 32.47 -10.70 -8.48
C LYS A 322 31.27 -11.50 -7.94
N TYR A 323 30.06 -11.07 -8.24
CA TYR A 323 28.83 -11.72 -7.79
C TYR A 323 28.41 -12.89 -8.69
N PHE A 324 29.09 -13.11 -9.81
CA PHE A 324 28.86 -14.24 -10.69
C PHE A 324 29.95 -15.30 -10.55
N VAL A 325 29.58 -16.56 -10.82
CA VAL A 325 30.49 -17.69 -10.73
C VAL A 325 31.70 -17.50 -11.65
N PRO A 326 32.93 -17.89 -11.22
CA PRO A 326 34.15 -17.63 -11.97
C PRO A 326 34.10 -18.08 -13.43
N GLU A 327 33.44 -19.19 -13.71
CA GLU A 327 33.34 -19.82 -15.03
C GLU A 327 32.52 -18.99 -16.04
N GLU A 328 31.65 -18.08 -15.57
CA GLU A 328 30.77 -17.28 -16.42
C GLU A 328 31.19 -15.81 -16.56
N ARG A 329 32.21 -15.37 -15.82
CA ARG A 329 32.63 -13.96 -15.75
C ARG A 329 33.01 -13.41 -17.13
N GLU A 330 33.77 -14.17 -17.91
CA GLU A 330 34.19 -13.72 -19.24
C GLU A 330 33.01 -13.61 -20.21
N ASN A 331 32.05 -14.53 -20.10
CA ASN A 331 30.82 -14.52 -20.90
C ASN A 331 29.94 -13.31 -20.56
N ILE A 332 29.79 -12.97 -19.28
CA ILE A 332 29.03 -11.79 -18.82
C ILE A 332 29.72 -10.50 -19.24
N ALA A 333 31.05 -10.42 -19.12
CA ALA A 333 31.81 -9.26 -19.58
C ALA A 333 31.72 -9.06 -21.11
N ALA A 334 31.73 -10.16 -21.88
CA ALA A 334 31.49 -10.11 -23.32
C ALA A 334 30.06 -9.68 -23.64
N TYR A 335 29.07 -10.18 -22.90
CA TYR A 335 27.67 -9.80 -23.04
C TYR A 335 27.45 -8.31 -22.83
N ILE A 336 27.94 -7.74 -21.72
CA ILE A 336 27.78 -6.31 -21.41
C ILE A 336 28.45 -5.43 -22.48
N ARG A 337 29.64 -5.81 -22.97
CA ARG A 337 30.30 -5.11 -24.09
C ARG A 337 29.45 -5.14 -25.37
N GLN A 338 28.88 -6.29 -25.71
CA GLN A 338 28.00 -6.41 -26.88
C GLN A 338 26.73 -5.55 -26.76
N ILE A 339 26.15 -5.43 -25.57
CA ILE A 339 24.99 -4.56 -25.30
C ILE A 339 25.38 -3.08 -25.46
N LEU A 340 26.51 -2.66 -24.86
CA LEU A 340 27.01 -1.28 -24.93
C LEU A 340 27.38 -0.85 -26.35
N ASP A 341 27.86 -1.79 -27.18
CA ASP A 341 28.15 -1.55 -28.59
C ASP A 341 26.91 -1.66 -29.49
N GLY A 342 25.73 -1.94 -28.94
CA GLY A 342 24.49 -2.13 -29.70
C GLY A 342 24.46 -3.38 -30.58
N ARG A 343 25.33 -4.37 -30.29
CA ARG A 343 25.50 -5.60 -31.08
C ARG A 343 24.68 -6.79 -30.58
N ARG A 344 24.00 -6.65 -29.44
CA ARG A 344 23.14 -7.69 -28.84
C ARG A 344 21.97 -7.07 -28.11
N HIS A 345 20.81 -7.73 -28.19
CA HIS A 345 19.58 -7.37 -27.45
C HIS A 345 18.93 -8.57 -26.74
N ALA A 346 19.44 -9.79 -26.97
CA ALA A 346 18.89 -11.00 -26.36
C ALA A 346 19.34 -11.15 -24.90
N PRO A 347 18.50 -11.72 -24.02
CA PRO A 347 18.89 -12.02 -22.64
C PRO A 347 20.09 -12.97 -22.53
N LEU A 348 20.72 -12.96 -21.36
CA LEU A 348 21.74 -13.93 -20.95
C LEU A 348 21.28 -14.71 -19.71
N LEU A 349 21.48 -16.02 -19.70
CA LEU A 349 21.41 -16.82 -18.48
C LEU A 349 22.75 -16.80 -17.77
N ALA A 350 22.73 -16.58 -16.45
CA ALA A 350 23.92 -16.53 -15.61
C ALA A 350 23.64 -17.07 -14.21
N MET A 351 24.69 -17.41 -13.48
CA MET A 351 24.65 -17.99 -12.15
C MET A 351 25.36 -17.09 -11.14
N ILE A 352 24.61 -16.67 -10.13
CA ILE A 352 25.11 -15.88 -9.01
C ILE A 352 25.81 -16.81 -8.01
N VAL A 353 26.93 -16.34 -7.45
CA VAL A 353 27.71 -17.08 -6.43
C VAL A 353 26.87 -17.37 -5.18
N ALA A 354 27.08 -18.53 -4.58
CA ALA A 354 26.53 -18.83 -3.25
C ALA A 354 27.26 -18.02 -2.17
N ASN A 355 26.61 -17.83 -1.02
CA ASN A 355 27.27 -17.41 0.21
C ASN A 355 26.97 -18.39 1.35
N SER A 356 27.38 -18.07 2.57
CA SER A 356 27.17 -18.94 3.75
C SER A 356 25.71 -19.18 4.14
N ARG A 357 24.76 -18.42 3.57
CA ARG A 357 23.33 -18.45 3.91
C ARG A 357 22.42 -18.80 2.74
N GLU A 358 22.86 -18.60 1.50
CA GLU A 358 22.04 -18.77 0.31
C GLU A 358 22.81 -19.52 -0.81
N PRO A 359 22.16 -20.50 -1.47
CA PRO A 359 22.77 -21.28 -2.54
C PRO A 359 22.91 -20.47 -3.84
N ARG A 360 23.64 -21.04 -4.81
CA ARG A 360 23.76 -20.46 -6.16
C ARG A 360 22.38 -20.25 -6.79
N LYS A 361 22.19 -19.12 -7.48
CA LYS A 361 20.93 -18.79 -8.15
C LYS A 361 21.13 -18.64 -9.65
N LEU A 362 20.33 -19.36 -10.44
CA LEU A 362 20.22 -19.15 -11.88
C LEU A 362 19.33 -17.93 -12.13
N VAL A 363 19.82 -17.01 -12.95
CA VAL A 363 19.15 -15.75 -13.28
C VAL A 363 19.16 -15.50 -14.78
N THR A 364 18.15 -14.76 -15.25
CA THR A 364 18.13 -14.15 -16.57
C THR A 364 18.52 -12.68 -16.43
N ILE A 365 19.45 -12.22 -17.25
CA ILE A 365 19.87 -10.82 -17.37
C ILE A 365 19.30 -10.27 -18.67
N ASN A 366 18.42 -9.29 -18.57
CA ASN A 366 17.99 -8.45 -19.70
C ASN A 366 18.66 -7.11 -19.57
N ALA A 367 19.46 -6.72 -20.57
CA ALA A 367 20.25 -5.50 -20.51
C ALA A 367 20.03 -4.62 -21.74
N GLU A 368 20.09 -3.31 -21.51
CA GLU A 368 19.96 -2.27 -22.53
C GLU A 368 21.03 -1.20 -22.29
N THR A 369 21.47 -0.56 -23.37
CA THR A 369 22.39 0.58 -23.28
C THR A 369 21.62 1.90 -23.17
N ASP A 370 22.22 2.89 -22.52
CA ASP A 370 21.76 4.27 -22.64
C ASP A 370 22.02 4.84 -24.05
N GLU A 371 21.32 5.94 -24.40
CA GLU A 371 21.40 6.60 -25.73
C GLU A 371 22.82 7.02 -26.13
N ARG A 372 23.76 7.06 -25.18
CA ARG A 372 25.15 7.48 -25.39
C ARG A 372 26.15 6.32 -25.35
N GLY A 373 25.73 5.08 -25.15
CA GLY A 373 26.63 3.91 -25.11
C GLY A 373 27.58 3.90 -23.92
N ARG A 374 27.24 4.58 -22.83
CA ARG A 374 28.09 4.79 -21.65
C ARG A 374 27.67 3.95 -20.45
N GLN A 375 26.40 3.58 -20.37
CA GLN A 375 25.87 2.84 -19.23
C GLN A 375 25.02 1.67 -19.71
N CYS A 376 25.18 0.54 -19.04
CA CYS A 376 24.38 -0.64 -19.25
C CYS A 376 23.37 -0.76 -18.10
N ARG A 377 22.08 -0.71 -18.44
CA ARG A 377 20.96 -0.87 -17.52
C ARG A 377 20.45 -2.28 -17.64
N MET A 378 20.34 -3.00 -16.54
CA MET A 378 19.96 -4.40 -16.55
C MET A 378 18.88 -4.71 -15.51
N VAL A 379 17.99 -5.60 -15.93
CA VAL A 379 16.98 -6.25 -15.10
C VAL A 379 17.41 -7.69 -14.93
N ILE A 380 17.60 -8.12 -13.67
CA ILE A 380 18.03 -9.47 -13.33
C ILE A 380 16.87 -10.21 -12.64
N THR A 381 16.47 -11.35 -13.18
CA THR A 381 15.32 -12.11 -12.67
C THR A 381 15.71 -13.55 -12.36
N PRO A 382 15.39 -14.10 -11.17
CA PRO A 382 15.58 -15.52 -10.89
C PRO A 382 14.78 -16.40 -11.85
N VAL A 383 15.42 -17.46 -12.35
CA VAL A 383 14.73 -18.47 -13.17
C VAL A 383 13.95 -19.40 -12.23
N ARG A 384 12.62 -19.36 -12.31
CA ARG A 384 11.76 -20.31 -11.57
C ARG A 384 11.84 -21.68 -12.27
N ARG A 385 11.99 -22.76 -11.50
CA ARG A 385 12.10 -24.18 -11.96
C ARG A 385 10.94 -24.72 -12.83
N ARG A 386 10.02 -23.90 -13.34
CA ARG A 386 8.79 -24.31 -14.05
C ARG A 386 8.63 -23.78 -15.48
N GLN A 387 9.70 -23.37 -16.14
CA GLN A 387 9.66 -23.04 -17.56
C GLN A 387 10.76 -23.78 -18.32
N PHE A 388 10.64 -25.11 -18.44
CA PHE A 388 11.15 -25.94 -19.54
C PHE A 388 10.54 -27.34 -19.41
N LEU A 389 9.25 -27.46 -19.74
CA LEU A 389 8.61 -28.70 -20.16
C LEU A 389 7.62 -28.31 -21.27
N TYR A 390 8.13 -28.21 -22.50
CA TYR A 390 7.40 -28.46 -23.74
C TYR A 390 8.40 -28.90 -24.79
#